data_AF-A0A5D4IJA8-F1
#
_entry.id   AF-A0A5D4IJA8-F1
#
_cell.length_a   1.000
_cell.length_b   1.000
_cell.length_c   1.000
_cell.angle_alpha   90.00
_cell.angle_beta   90.00
_cell.angle_gamma   90.00
#
_symmetry.space_group_name_H-M   'P 1'
#
loop_
_entity.id
_entity.type
_entity.pdbx_description
1 polymer ?
#
loop_
_entity_poly.entity_id
_entity_poly.type
_entity_poly.pdbx_seq_one_letter_code
_entity_poly.pdbx_strand_id
1 'polypeptide(L)'
;EDLPEGVAPVSGPRAPLRRRLGTSPVASVKLASGCDRRCSFCAIPSFRGSFISRRPSDVLQETRWLAEQGVKEVMLVSENNTSYGKDLGDIRLLETLLPELADVDGIERIRVSYLQPAEMRPGLIDVLTSTPKVAPYFDLSFQHSSPSVLRTMRRFGDTDRFLELLDTIRSKAPQAGARSNFIVGFPGETEADLAELERFLTGARLDAIGVFGYSDEEGTEAVGYENKLDADVIAERLAHISQLAEELTSQRAEERVGETLQVLVESVESEDDGEVAIGRAAHQAPETDGQVVFTTREGLVPGRMVEAKAVGTEGVDLVAEHHELAEAAR
;
A
#
# COMPACT_ATOMS: atom_id res chain seq x y z
N GLU A 1 -5.08 -10.60 -47.64
CA GLU A 1 -4.73 -11.96 -48.06
C GLU A 1 -3.48 -12.32 -47.27
N ASP A 2 -3.64 -13.17 -46.26
CA ASP A 2 -2.48 -13.66 -45.51
C ASP A 2 -1.64 -14.56 -46.41
N LEU A 3 -0.33 -14.58 -46.16
CA LEU A 3 0.59 -15.42 -46.90
C LEU A 3 0.26 -16.91 -46.68
N PRO A 4 0.44 -17.77 -47.70
CA PRO A 4 0.15 -19.20 -47.59
C PRO A 4 1.01 -19.89 -46.52
N GLU A 5 0.43 -20.92 -45.90
CA GLU A 5 1.05 -21.73 -44.85
C GLU A 5 2.43 -22.27 -45.29
N GLY A 6 3.46 -22.04 -44.45
CA GLY A 6 4.84 -22.49 -44.70
C GLY A 6 5.76 -21.45 -45.37
N VAL A 7 5.25 -20.28 -45.76
CA VAL A 7 6.06 -19.19 -46.35
C VAL A 7 6.41 -18.08 -45.33
N ALA A 8 5.77 -18.12 -44.15
CA ALA A 8 6.15 -17.24 -43.03
C ALA A 8 7.49 -17.73 -42.43
N PRO A 9 8.48 -16.83 -42.23
CA PRO A 9 9.73 -17.22 -41.57
C PRO A 9 9.45 -17.75 -40.16
N VAL A 10 10.04 -18.90 -39.80
CA VAL A 10 9.97 -19.52 -38.46
C VAL A 10 10.41 -18.55 -37.35
N SER A 11 11.18 -17.53 -37.73
CA SER A 11 11.66 -16.42 -36.91
C SER A 11 11.07 -15.09 -37.37
N GLY A 12 9.75 -14.90 -37.23
CA GLY A 12 9.25 -13.55 -36.94
C GLY A 12 9.92 -13.03 -35.66
N PRO A 13 9.96 -11.71 -35.41
CA PRO A 13 10.42 -11.21 -34.11
C PRO A 13 9.56 -11.89 -33.05
N ARG A 14 10.12 -12.91 -32.39
CA ARG A 14 9.53 -13.48 -31.18
C ARG A 14 9.38 -12.25 -30.29
N ALA A 15 8.14 -11.92 -29.93
CA ALA A 15 7.88 -10.88 -28.94
C ALA A 15 8.96 -11.05 -27.86
N PRO A 16 9.73 -9.99 -27.52
CA PRO A 16 10.89 -10.13 -26.66
C PRO A 16 10.43 -10.99 -25.49
N LEU A 17 11.07 -12.16 -25.30
CA LEU A 17 10.64 -13.16 -24.32
C LEU A 17 10.55 -12.44 -22.99
N ARG A 18 9.34 -12.02 -22.62
CA ARG A 18 9.13 -11.22 -21.43
C ARG A 18 9.50 -12.15 -20.30
N ARG A 19 10.61 -11.85 -19.64
CA ARG A 19 11.17 -12.69 -18.59
C ARG A 19 11.02 -11.96 -17.28
N ARG A 20 10.36 -12.60 -16.32
CA ARG A 20 10.33 -12.15 -14.94
C ARG A 20 11.71 -12.38 -14.31
N LEU A 21 12.26 -11.37 -13.66
CA LEU A 21 13.60 -11.46 -13.04
C LEU A 21 13.56 -12.08 -11.64
N GLY A 22 12.44 -11.95 -10.92
CA GLY A 22 12.25 -12.52 -9.58
C GLY A 22 11.26 -13.67 -9.56
N THR A 23 11.29 -14.43 -8.46
CA THR A 23 10.41 -15.59 -8.19
C THR A 23 9.40 -15.33 -7.08
N SER A 24 9.39 -14.13 -6.47
CA SER A 24 8.46 -13.76 -5.40
C SER A 24 7.00 -14.06 -5.79
N PRO A 25 6.11 -14.48 -4.87
CA PRO A 25 4.68 -14.60 -5.19
C PRO A 25 4.00 -13.24 -5.34
N VAL A 26 4.70 -12.13 -5.09
CA VAL A 26 4.19 -10.76 -5.21
C VAL A 26 4.86 -10.05 -6.38
N ALA A 27 4.10 -9.21 -7.10
CA ALA A 27 4.66 -8.34 -8.11
C ALA A 27 3.92 -7.01 -8.19
N SER A 28 4.66 -5.94 -8.45
CA SER A 28 4.10 -4.60 -8.66
C SER A 28 3.71 -4.40 -10.13
N VAL A 29 2.53 -3.84 -10.35
CA VAL A 29 2.03 -3.42 -11.65
C VAL A 29 1.79 -1.92 -11.61
N LYS A 30 2.56 -1.18 -12.43
CA LYS A 30 2.46 0.27 -12.49
C LYS A 30 1.18 0.67 -13.24
N LEU A 31 0.30 1.50 -12.67
CA LEU A 31 -0.92 1.99 -13.33
C LEU A 31 -0.69 3.24 -14.16
N ALA A 32 0.12 4.16 -13.65
CA ALA A 32 0.38 5.46 -14.25
C ALA A 32 1.78 5.94 -13.88
N SER A 33 2.33 6.88 -14.63
CA SER A 33 3.59 7.58 -14.32
C SER A 33 3.37 9.08 -14.16
N GLY A 34 4.17 9.72 -13.30
CA GLY A 34 4.10 11.17 -13.09
C GLY A 34 2.99 11.57 -12.13
N CYS A 35 2.90 12.86 -11.81
CA CYS A 35 1.88 13.37 -10.88
C CYS A 35 1.58 14.84 -11.14
N ASP A 36 0.30 15.18 -11.30
CA ASP A 36 -0.13 16.57 -11.53
C ASP A 36 -0.39 17.34 -10.22
N ARG A 37 -0.20 16.70 -9.06
CA ARG A 37 -0.34 17.37 -7.77
C ARG A 37 0.84 18.29 -7.50
N ARG A 38 0.53 19.51 -7.07
CA ARG A 38 1.53 20.53 -6.71
C ARG A 38 1.75 20.60 -5.20
N CYS A 39 2.12 19.47 -4.58
CA CYS A 39 2.51 19.45 -3.17
C CYS A 39 3.79 20.29 -3.01
N SER A 40 3.83 21.22 -2.06
CA SER A 40 4.97 22.15 -1.96
C SER A 40 6.29 21.47 -1.59
N PHE A 41 6.22 20.29 -0.97
CA PHE A 41 7.37 19.48 -0.54
C PHE A 41 7.79 18.40 -1.55
N CYS A 42 7.09 18.23 -2.68
CA CYS A 42 7.29 17.08 -3.55
C CYS A 42 7.93 17.49 -4.88
N ALA A 43 9.09 16.93 -5.21
CA ALA A 43 9.79 17.20 -6.47
C ALA A 43 9.27 16.35 -7.65
N ILE A 44 8.43 15.33 -7.42
CA ILE A 44 7.97 14.38 -8.46
C ILE A 44 7.48 15.07 -9.75
N PRO A 45 6.66 16.14 -9.70
CA PRO A 45 6.18 16.80 -10.92
C PRO A 45 7.30 17.40 -11.79
N SER A 46 8.44 17.78 -11.20
CA SER A 46 9.54 18.42 -11.93
C SER A 46 10.35 17.43 -12.78
N PHE A 47 10.51 16.18 -12.31
CA PHE A 47 11.36 15.19 -12.99
C PHE A 47 10.61 13.99 -13.59
N ARG A 48 9.42 13.62 -13.09
CA ARG A 48 8.58 12.57 -13.69
C ARG A 48 7.57 13.12 -14.70
N GLY A 49 7.31 14.43 -14.67
CA GLY A 49 6.35 15.09 -15.55
C GLY A 49 4.89 14.85 -15.17
N SER A 50 4.00 15.14 -16.13
CA SER A 50 2.55 15.03 -15.98
C SER A 50 2.08 13.61 -15.69
N PHE A 51 0.91 13.50 -15.08
CA PHE A 51 0.28 12.21 -14.82
C PHE A 51 -0.21 11.56 -16.13
N ILE A 52 0.30 10.38 -16.45
CA ILE A 52 -0.03 9.61 -17.65
C ILE A 52 -0.45 8.19 -17.24
N SER A 53 -1.71 7.86 -17.42
CA SER A 53 -2.27 6.54 -17.17
C SER A 53 -1.90 5.56 -18.28
N ARG A 54 -1.62 4.31 -17.91
CA ARG A 54 -1.61 3.19 -18.85
C ARG A 54 -3.02 2.80 -19.23
N ARG A 55 -3.20 2.21 -20.42
CA ARG A 55 -4.50 1.68 -20.84
C ARG A 55 -4.88 0.48 -19.96
N PRO A 56 -6.16 0.34 -19.55
CA PRO A 56 -6.64 -0.82 -18.78
C PRO A 56 -6.28 -2.17 -19.41
N SER A 57 -6.35 -2.27 -20.75
CA SER A 57 -5.98 -3.48 -21.50
C SER A 57 -4.54 -3.92 -21.24
N ASP A 58 -3.62 -2.97 -21.14
CA ASP A 58 -2.19 -3.24 -20.98
C ASP A 58 -1.89 -3.69 -19.55
N VAL A 59 -2.62 -3.12 -18.58
CA VAL A 59 -2.56 -3.52 -17.16
C VAL A 59 -3.11 -4.94 -17.00
N LEU A 60 -4.27 -5.24 -17.58
CA LEU A 60 -4.89 -6.56 -17.54
C LEU A 60 -4.02 -7.64 -18.20
N GLN A 61 -3.45 -7.34 -19.37
CA GLN A 61 -2.57 -8.27 -20.07
C GLN A 61 -1.30 -8.54 -19.24
N GLU A 62 -0.74 -7.52 -18.59
CA GLU A 62 0.39 -7.71 -17.70
C GLU A 62 0.04 -8.55 -16.47
N THR A 63 -1.10 -8.30 -15.82
CA THR A 63 -1.56 -9.08 -14.67
C THR A 63 -1.79 -10.54 -15.03
N ARG A 64 -2.40 -10.84 -16.18
CA ARG A 64 -2.56 -12.22 -16.70
C ARG A 64 -1.20 -12.89 -16.91
N TRP A 65 -0.27 -12.20 -17.56
CA TRP A 65 1.09 -12.73 -17.73
C TRP A 65 1.78 -12.98 -16.39
N LEU A 66 1.64 -12.11 -15.39
CA LEU A 66 2.20 -12.32 -14.06
C LEU A 66 1.60 -13.56 -13.37
N ALA A 67 0.30 -13.77 -13.51
CA ALA A 67 -0.37 -14.96 -12.99
C ALA A 67 0.20 -16.26 -13.61
N GLU A 68 0.46 -16.27 -14.93
CA GLU A 68 1.14 -17.37 -15.61
C GLU A 68 2.58 -17.61 -15.10
N GLN A 69 3.22 -16.59 -14.52
CA GLN A 69 4.54 -16.68 -13.89
C GLN A 69 4.47 -17.04 -12.38
N GLY A 70 3.30 -17.44 -11.88
CA GLY A 70 3.11 -17.89 -10.50
C GLY A 70 2.94 -16.75 -9.47
N VAL A 71 2.74 -15.52 -9.91
CA VAL A 71 2.37 -14.40 -9.02
C VAL A 71 0.96 -14.63 -8.47
N LYS A 72 0.81 -14.36 -7.18
CA LYS A 72 -0.42 -14.52 -6.41
C LYS A 72 -1.00 -13.20 -5.93
N GLU A 73 -0.13 -12.24 -5.61
CA GLU A 73 -0.53 -10.88 -5.26
C GLU A 73 0.01 -9.87 -6.26
N VAL A 74 -0.88 -8.99 -6.74
CA VAL A 74 -0.50 -7.82 -7.54
C VAL A 74 -0.65 -6.55 -6.72
N MET A 75 0.46 -5.82 -6.63
CA MET A 75 0.54 -4.50 -6.00
C MET A 75 0.36 -3.42 -7.08
N LEU A 76 -0.78 -2.75 -7.09
CA LEU A 76 -1.04 -1.65 -7.99
C LEU A 76 -0.32 -0.40 -7.49
N VAL A 77 0.61 0.13 -8.29
CA VAL A 77 1.48 1.24 -7.91
C VAL A 77 1.43 2.38 -8.92
N SER A 78 1.49 3.62 -8.43
CA SER A 78 1.79 4.83 -9.19
C SER A 78 2.10 5.94 -8.20
N GLU A 79 2.42 7.13 -8.68
CA GLU A 79 2.61 8.30 -7.84
C GLU A 79 1.28 8.81 -7.22
N ASN A 80 0.12 8.47 -7.79
CA ASN A 80 -1.21 8.67 -7.20
C ASN A 80 -2.26 7.76 -7.88
N ASN A 81 -2.59 6.62 -7.28
CA ASN A 81 -3.53 5.67 -7.89
C ASN A 81 -4.96 6.20 -7.97
N THR A 82 -5.39 7.07 -7.05
CA THR A 82 -6.74 7.67 -7.09
C THR A 82 -6.97 8.60 -8.30
N SER A 83 -5.89 9.02 -8.97
CA SER A 83 -5.97 9.79 -10.22
C SER A 83 -6.09 8.94 -11.49
N TYR A 84 -5.95 7.61 -11.40
CA TYR A 84 -5.96 6.74 -12.56
C TYR A 84 -7.24 6.89 -13.40
N GLY A 85 -7.07 7.19 -14.69
CA GLY A 85 -8.15 7.40 -15.66
C GLY A 85 -8.61 8.85 -15.84
N LYS A 86 -8.19 9.80 -15.01
CA LYS A 86 -8.56 11.23 -15.19
C LYS A 86 -8.08 11.82 -16.51
N ASP A 87 -6.84 11.52 -16.89
CA ASP A 87 -6.24 11.91 -18.18
C ASP A 87 -6.89 11.17 -19.37
N LEU A 88 -7.52 10.03 -19.12
CA LEU A 88 -8.29 9.25 -20.10
C LEU A 88 -9.78 9.67 -20.18
N GLY A 89 -10.20 10.64 -19.36
CA GLY A 89 -11.58 11.15 -19.32
C GLY A 89 -12.54 10.30 -18.50
N ASP A 90 -12.06 9.30 -17.75
CA ASP A 90 -12.88 8.49 -16.85
C ASP A 90 -12.29 8.45 -15.43
N ILE A 91 -12.86 9.27 -14.55
CA ILE A 91 -12.43 9.36 -13.16
C ILE A 91 -12.71 8.08 -12.35
N ARG A 92 -13.59 7.20 -12.84
CA ARG A 92 -13.99 5.94 -12.19
C ARG A 92 -13.26 4.73 -12.75
N LEU A 93 -12.30 4.91 -13.64
CA LEU A 93 -11.61 3.80 -14.31
C LEU A 93 -10.95 2.82 -13.34
N LEU A 94 -10.42 3.30 -12.22
CA LEU A 94 -9.90 2.42 -11.16
C LEU A 94 -11.02 1.56 -10.54
N GLU A 95 -12.20 2.14 -10.31
CA GLU A 95 -13.36 1.44 -9.73
C GLU A 95 -13.83 0.30 -10.65
N THR A 96 -13.77 0.48 -11.96
CA THR A 96 -14.16 -0.54 -12.94
C THR A 96 -13.06 -1.57 -13.23
N LEU A 97 -11.79 -1.15 -13.17
CA LEU A 97 -10.64 -2.03 -13.45
C LEU A 97 -10.39 -3.04 -12.32
N LEU A 98 -10.66 -2.68 -11.06
CA LEU A 98 -10.38 -3.54 -9.91
C LEU A 98 -11.12 -4.90 -9.97
N PRO A 99 -12.44 -4.96 -10.26
CA PRO A 99 -13.13 -6.22 -10.50
C PRO A 99 -12.53 -7.04 -11.65
N GLU A 100 -12.18 -6.39 -12.77
CA GLU A 100 -11.58 -7.10 -13.92
C GLU A 100 -10.22 -7.71 -13.58
N LEU A 101 -9.43 -7.06 -12.71
CA LEU A 101 -8.16 -7.58 -12.22
C LEU A 101 -8.34 -8.72 -11.21
N ALA A 102 -9.35 -8.63 -10.35
CA ALA A 102 -9.69 -9.70 -9.40
C ALA A 102 -10.16 -10.98 -10.12
N ASP A 103 -10.82 -10.85 -11.26
CA ASP A 103 -11.29 -11.97 -12.08
C ASP A 103 -10.16 -12.67 -12.86
N VAL A 104 -8.92 -12.20 -12.78
CA VAL A 104 -7.78 -12.89 -13.41
C VAL A 104 -7.47 -14.19 -12.66
N ASP A 105 -7.57 -15.31 -13.37
CA ASP A 105 -7.21 -16.63 -12.86
C ASP A 105 -5.75 -16.68 -12.39
N GLY A 106 -5.52 -17.31 -11.24
CA GLY A 106 -4.20 -17.46 -10.62
C GLY A 106 -3.81 -16.31 -9.69
N ILE A 107 -4.47 -15.15 -9.77
CA ILE A 107 -4.33 -14.06 -8.80
C ILE A 107 -5.28 -14.29 -7.63
N GLU A 108 -4.73 -14.19 -6.43
CA GLU A 108 -5.44 -14.38 -5.15
C GLU A 108 -5.67 -13.04 -4.42
N ARG A 109 -4.81 -12.04 -4.67
CA ARG A 109 -4.88 -10.74 -4.00
C ARG A 109 -4.50 -9.59 -4.93
N ILE A 110 -5.29 -8.52 -4.92
CA ILE A 110 -4.98 -7.22 -5.52
C ILE A 110 -4.88 -6.21 -4.39
N ARG A 111 -3.79 -5.45 -4.34
CA ARG A 111 -3.62 -4.37 -3.36
C ARG A 111 -3.39 -3.05 -4.07
N VAL A 112 -4.02 -1.99 -3.57
CA VAL A 112 -3.87 -0.64 -4.11
C VAL A 112 -3.11 0.22 -3.11
N SER A 113 -1.97 0.77 -3.53
CA SER A 113 -1.16 1.70 -2.73
C SER A 113 -1.38 3.15 -3.17
N TYR A 114 -0.74 4.11 -2.49
CA TYR A 114 -0.65 5.52 -2.91
C TYR A 114 -2.02 6.16 -3.20
N LEU A 115 -2.94 6.05 -2.23
CA LEU A 115 -4.27 6.63 -2.29
C LEU A 115 -4.26 8.05 -1.74
N GLN A 116 -4.90 8.99 -2.44
CA GLN A 116 -5.07 10.33 -1.92
C GLN A 116 -6.38 10.43 -1.11
N PRO A 117 -6.32 10.80 0.19
CA PRO A 117 -7.50 10.92 1.04
C PRO A 117 -8.62 11.80 0.47
N ALA A 118 -8.24 12.97 -0.08
CA ALA A 118 -9.18 13.93 -0.66
C ALA A 118 -9.92 13.42 -1.92
N GLU A 119 -9.50 12.30 -2.50
CA GLU A 119 -10.09 11.71 -3.71
C GLU A 119 -10.74 10.34 -3.47
N MET A 120 -10.85 9.95 -2.20
CA MET A 120 -11.54 8.74 -1.76
C MET A 120 -13.05 8.93 -1.89
N ARG A 121 -13.57 8.76 -3.10
CA ARG A 121 -15.01 8.78 -3.38
C ARG A 121 -15.70 7.58 -2.70
N PRO A 122 -16.97 7.71 -2.29
CA PRO A 122 -17.72 6.59 -1.72
C PRO A 122 -17.70 5.32 -2.57
N GLY A 123 -17.86 5.45 -3.90
CA GLY A 123 -17.82 4.31 -4.83
C GLY A 123 -16.46 3.61 -4.91
N LEU A 124 -15.35 4.34 -4.77
CA LEU A 124 -14.02 3.72 -4.69
C LEU A 124 -13.83 2.97 -3.37
N ILE A 125 -14.31 3.53 -2.26
CA ILE A 125 -14.30 2.83 -0.95
C ILE A 125 -15.14 1.55 -1.04
N ASP A 126 -16.32 1.61 -1.68
CA ASP A 126 -17.16 0.42 -1.90
C ASP A 126 -16.38 -0.66 -2.65
N VAL A 127 -15.80 -0.34 -3.81
CA VAL A 127 -15.05 -1.31 -4.61
C VAL A 127 -13.86 -1.89 -3.83
N LEU A 128 -13.11 -1.07 -3.10
CA LEU A 128 -11.96 -1.53 -2.30
C LEU A 128 -12.35 -2.41 -1.11
N THR A 129 -13.58 -2.28 -0.60
CA THR A 129 -14.04 -3.03 0.59
C THR A 129 -14.92 -4.23 0.25
N SER A 130 -15.58 -4.26 -0.92
CA SER A 130 -16.54 -5.30 -1.28
C SER A 130 -16.09 -6.22 -2.41
N THR A 131 -15.05 -5.88 -3.17
CA THR A 131 -14.61 -6.69 -4.31
C THR A 131 -13.77 -7.87 -3.82
N PRO A 132 -14.15 -9.13 -4.14
CA PRO A 132 -13.33 -10.29 -3.79
C PRO A 132 -11.90 -10.16 -4.31
N LYS A 133 -10.93 -10.73 -3.57
CA LYS A 133 -9.48 -10.63 -3.84
C LYS A 133 -8.89 -9.22 -3.78
N VAL A 134 -9.67 -8.14 -3.78
CA VAL A 134 -9.16 -6.81 -3.48
C VAL A 134 -8.95 -6.71 -1.97
N ALA A 135 -7.71 -6.52 -1.53
CA ALA A 135 -7.39 -6.36 -0.13
C ALA A 135 -8.00 -5.03 0.37
N PRO A 136 -8.79 -5.01 1.46
CA PRO A 136 -9.27 -3.79 2.07
C PRO A 136 -8.10 -3.11 2.81
N TYR A 137 -7.20 -2.52 2.03
CA TYR A 137 -5.96 -1.91 2.49
C TYR A 137 -5.86 -0.50 1.94
N PHE A 138 -5.63 0.45 2.83
CA PHE A 138 -5.71 1.88 2.55
C PHE A 138 -4.39 2.57 2.91
N ASP A 139 -3.47 2.62 1.95
CA ASP A 139 -2.28 3.46 2.01
C ASP A 139 -2.64 4.89 1.64
N LEU A 140 -2.99 5.67 2.66
CA LEU A 140 -3.55 7.00 2.57
C LEU A 140 -2.45 8.02 2.82
N SER A 141 -2.12 8.83 1.81
CA SER A 141 -1.11 9.87 1.95
C SER A 141 -1.66 11.09 2.72
N PHE A 142 -1.73 11.06 4.05
CA PHE A 142 -2.18 12.23 4.84
C PHE A 142 -1.11 13.31 4.95
N GLN A 143 0.16 12.93 5.18
CA GLN A 143 1.34 13.80 5.35
C GLN A 143 1.36 14.65 6.62
N HIS A 144 0.22 15.17 7.05
CA HIS A 144 0.01 15.80 8.36
C HIS A 144 -1.51 15.79 8.64
N SER A 145 -1.95 16.10 9.86
CA SER A 145 -3.38 16.33 10.18
C SER A 145 -3.75 17.79 10.43
N SER A 146 -2.78 18.70 10.64
CA SER A 146 -3.08 20.09 10.99
C SER A 146 -3.54 20.86 9.75
N PRO A 147 -4.69 21.56 9.80
CA PRO A 147 -5.19 22.34 8.67
C PRO A 147 -4.23 23.46 8.25
N SER A 148 -3.47 24.04 9.18
CA SER A 148 -2.52 25.12 8.89
C SER A 148 -1.35 24.57 8.05
N VAL A 149 -0.71 23.49 8.52
CA VAL A 149 0.42 22.83 7.89
C VAL A 149 0.02 22.23 6.55
N LEU A 150 -1.13 21.55 6.50
CA LEU A 150 -1.65 20.97 5.25
C LEU A 150 -1.85 22.03 4.17
N ARG A 151 -2.38 23.21 4.51
CA ARG A 151 -2.51 24.31 3.54
C ARG A 151 -1.16 24.76 3.00
N THR A 152 -0.15 24.90 3.86
CA THR A 152 1.22 25.23 3.46
C THR A 152 1.84 24.11 2.60
N MET A 153 1.48 22.85 2.87
CA MET A 153 1.83 21.68 2.03
C MET A 153 1.07 21.63 0.69
N ARG A 154 0.13 22.54 0.44
CA ARG A 154 -0.85 22.52 -0.67
C ARG A 154 -1.72 21.27 -0.70
N ARG A 155 -2.08 20.81 0.49
CA ARG A 155 -3.03 19.73 0.76
C ARG A 155 -4.25 20.27 1.50
N PHE A 156 -5.28 19.43 1.58
CA PHE A 156 -6.54 19.78 2.20
C PHE A 156 -6.98 18.64 3.12
N GLY A 157 -7.63 19.01 4.21
CA GLY A 157 -8.09 18.10 5.24
C GLY A 157 -7.77 18.64 6.63
N ASP A 158 -8.20 17.85 7.60
CA ASP A 158 -8.04 18.09 9.03
C ASP A 158 -8.23 16.74 9.74
N THR A 159 -7.87 16.69 11.02
CA THR A 159 -8.00 15.48 11.85
C THR A 159 -9.40 14.88 11.78
N ASP A 160 -10.44 15.68 11.99
CA ASP A 160 -11.79 15.17 12.16
C ASP A 160 -12.29 14.52 10.85
N ARG A 161 -12.05 15.15 9.69
CA ARG A 161 -12.38 14.57 8.37
C ARG A 161 -11.59 13.32 8.05
N PHE A 162 -10.32 13.25 8.45
CA PHE A 162 -9.51 12.07 8.22
C PHE A 162 -9.96 10.90 9.10
N LEU A 163 -10.34 11.16 10.34
CA LEU A 163 -10.95 10.16 11.22
C LEU A 163 -12.30 9.69 10.66
N GLU A 164 -13.17 10.60 10.20
CA GLU A 164 -14.44 10.25 9.54
C GLU A 164 -14.24 9.35 8.31
N LEU A 165 -13.20 9.60 7.51
CA LEU A 165 -12.85 8.75 6.36
C LEU A 165 -12.45 7.34 6.82
N LEU A 166 -11.59 7.24 7.84
CA LEU A 166 -11.15 5.95 8.39
C LEU A 166 -12.33 5.18 9.03
N ASP A 167 -13.21 5.88 9.74
CA ASP A 167 -14.42 5.31 10.32
C ASP A 167 -15.37 4.80 9.23
N THR A 168 -15.54 5.57 8.15
CA THR A 168 -16.33 5.13 6.99
C THR A 168 -15.76 3.85 6.39
N ILE A 169 -14.45 3.77 6.21
CA ILE A 169 -13.77 2.57 5.71
C ILE A 169 -14.01 1.38 6.65
N ARG A 170 -13.76 1.56 7.95
CA ARG A 170 -13.90 0.50 8.96
C ARG A 170 -15.34 0.06 9.19
N SER A 171 -16.32 0.94 8.97
CA SER A 171 -17.74 0.57 9.03
C SER A 171 -18.12 -0.45 7.95
N LYS A 172 -17.41 -0.45 6.80
CA LYS A 172 -17.62 -1.37 5.68
C LYS A 172 -16.73 -2.60 5.78
N ALA A 173 -15.48 -2.40 6.19
CA ALA A 173 -14.50 -3.46 6.40
C ALA A 173 -13.80 -3.25 7.75
N PRO A 174 -14.33 -3.82 8.86
CA PRO A 174 -13.76 -3.62 10.20
C PRO A 174 -12.29 -4.00 10.33
N GLN A 175 -11.86 -4.96 9.49
CA GLN A 175 -10.49 -5.47 9.45
C GLN A 175 -9.59 -4.74 8.46
N ALA A 176 -10.06 -3.66 7.84
CA ALA A 176 -9.29 -2.91 6.85
C ALA A 176 -7.96 -2.43 7.43
N GLY A 177 -6.89 -2.68 6.70
CA GLY A 177 -5.57 -2.13 7.00
C GLY A 177 -5.51 -0.66 6.60
N ALA A 178 -4.96 0.19 7.44
CA ALA A 178 -4.75 1.60 7.13
C ALA A 178 -3.31 2.01 7.41
N ARG A 179 -2.69 2.68 6.45
CA ARG A 179 -1.33 3.19 6.55
C ARG A 179 -1.25 4.64 6.12
N SER A 180 -0.32 5.38 6.70
CA SER A 180 0.07 6.69 6.20
C SER A 180 1.52 7.03 6.53
N ASN A 181 2.03 8.03 5.83
CA ASN A 181 3.30 8.69 6.13
C ASN A 181 3.04 10.14 6.57
N PHE A 182 3.85 10.65 7.49
CA PHE A 182 3.76 11.99 8.08
C PHE A 182 5.11 12.70 8.02
N ILE A 183 5.05 14.00 7.78
CA ILE A 183 6.22 14.89 7.78
C ILE A 183 6.07 15.84 8.97
N VAL A 184 7.03 15.81 9.89
CA VAL A 184 7.11 16.71 11.04
C VAL A 184 8.19 17.75 10.82
N GLY A 185 8.06 18.90 11.47
CA GLY A 185 9.01 19.99 11.37
C GLY A 185 8.86 20.81 10.08
N PHE A 186 7.69 20.76 9.44
CA PHE A 186 7.44 21.51 8.20
C PHE A 186 7.57 23.03 8.44
N PRO A 187 7.98 23.85 7.45
CA PRO A 187 8.15 25.29 7.65
C PRO A 187 6.88 25.96 8.22
N GLY A 188 7.02 26.60 9.37
CA GLY A 188 5.93 27.24 10.13
C GLY A 188 5.13 26.33 11.08
N GLU A 189 5.47 25.05 11.22
CA GLU A 189 4.78 24.11 12.12
C GLU A 189 4.96 24.49 13.60
N THR A 190 3.85 24.65 14.31
CA THR A 190 3.81 25.05 15.73
C THR A 190 3.57 23.85 16.65
N GLU A 191 3.80 24.03 17.96
CA GLU A 191 3.46 23.01 18.97
C GLU A 191 1.97 22.60 18.95
N ALA A 192 1.07 23.54 18.63
CA ALA A 192 -0.36 23.24 18.49
C ALA A 192 -0.65 22.35 17.27
N ASP A 193 0.14 22.49 16.20
CA ASP A 193 0.02 21.64 15.03
C ASP A 193 0.53 20.22 15.32
N LEU A 194 1.61 20.11 16.10
CA LEU A 194 2.14 18.82 16.56
C LEU A 194 1.14 18.09 17.46
N ALA A 195 0.54 18.78 18.44
CA ALA A 195 -0.51 18.22 19.29
C ALA A 195 -1.73 17.75 18.48
N GLU A 196 -2.06 18.45 17.39
CA GLU A 196 -3.12 18.05 16.45
C GLU A 196 -2.74 16.79 15.66
N LEU A 197 -1.46 16.59 15.35
CA LEU A 197 -0.94 15.35 14.77
C LEU A 197 -1.03 14.18 15.76
N GLU A 198 -0.62 14.38 17.01
CA GLU A 198 -0.75 13.37 18.06
C GLU A 198 -2.22 12.95 18.25
N ARG A 199 -3.14 13.93 18.36
CA ARG A 199 -4.59 13.68 18.44
C ARG A 199 -5.08 12.80 17.30
N PHE A 200 -4.66 13.12 16.07
CA PHE A 200 -5.00 12.33 14.91
C PHE A 200 -4.43 10.92 14.98
N LEU A 201 -3.14 10.75 15.25
CA LEU A 201 -2.48 9.43 15.27
C LEU A 201 -3.13 8.50 16.31
N THR A 202 -3.40 9.00 17.51
CA THR A 202 -4.09 8.24 18.56
C THR A 202 -5.50 7.81 18.13
N GLY A 203 -6.28 8.68 17.49
CA GLY A 203 -7.63 8.36 17.02
C GLY A 203 -7.64 7.47 15.76
N ALA A 204 -6.63 7.61 14.90
CA ALA A 204 -6.61 7.01 13.58
C ALA A 204 -6.38 5.50 13.61
N ARG A 205 -5.74 4.95 14.66
CA ARG A 205 -5.48 3.51 14.84
C ARG A 205 -4.90 2.85 13.57
N LEU A 206 -3.88 3.46 12.99
CA LEU A 206 -3.24 2.99 11.76
C LEU A 206 -2.43 1.71 12.04
N ASP A 207 -2.42 0.78 11.09
CA ASP A 207 -1.67 -0.47 11.15
C ASP A 207 -0.17 -0.24 10.83
N ALA A 208 0.14 0.81 10.08
CA ALA A 208 1.52 1.23 9.80
C ALA A 208 1.63 2.76 9.70
N ILE A 209 2.68 3.32 10.29
CA ILE A 209 2.92 4.77 10.34
C ILE A 209 4.39 5.02 9.99
N GLY A 210 4.64 5.78 8.92
CA GLY A 210 5.96 6.34 8.63
C GLY A 210 6.04 7.79 9.10
N VAL A 211 7.12 8.15 9.79
CA VAL A 211 7.36 9.53 10.24
C VAL A 211 8.70 10.01 9.70
N PHE A 212 8.69 11.19 9.09
CA PHE A 212 9.87 11.78 8.46
C PHE A 212 10.04 13.21 8.97
N GLY A 213 11.27 13.60 9.29
CA GLY A 213 11.59 15.00 9.51
C GLY A 213 11.61 15.74 8.17
N TYR A 214 11.11 16.98 8.15
CA TYR A 214 11.19 17.82 6.96
C TYR A 214 12.66 18.04 6.57
N SER A 215 12.95 17.84 5.29
CA SER A 215 14.20 18.21 4.63
C SER A 215 13.93 19.03 3.39
N ASP A 216 14.82 19.98 3.11
CA ASP A 216 14.81 20.71 1.85
C ASP A 216 15.22 19.79 0.70
N GLU A 217 14.33 19.59 -0.27
CA GLU A 217 14.60 18.84 -1.49
C GLU A 217 14.69 19.79 -2.68
N GLU A 218 15.76 19.67 -3.47
CA GLU A 218 16.00 20.56 -4.62
C GLU A 218 14.82 20.54 -5.60
N GLY A 219 14.42 21.73 -6.05
CA GLY A 219 13.30 21.89 -6.99
C GLY A 219 11.91 21.82 -6.35
N THR A 220 11.80 21.72 -5.03
CA THR A 220 10.53 21.86 -4.31
C THR A 220 10.24 23.32 -3.95
N GLU A 221 8.97 23.64 -3.78
CA GLU A 221 8.56 25.01 -3.42
C GLU A 221 8.88 25.33 -1.95
N ALA A 222 8.78 24.33 -1.08
CA ALA A 222 9.03 24.46 0.36
C ALA A 222 10.46 24.90 0.68
N VAL A 223 11.43 24.64 -0.21
CA VAL A 223 12.79 25.18 -0.13
C VAL A 223 12.79 26.70 -0.01
N GLY A 224 11.87 27.39 -0.69
CA GLY A 224 11.75 28.85 -0.66
C GLY A 224 10.93 29.40 0.50
N TYR A 225 10.37 28.55 1.37
CA TYR A 225 9.54 29.02 2.47
C TYR A 225 10.36 29.64 3.60
N GLU A 226 9.79 30.68 4.20
CA GLU A 226 10.30 31.31 5.42
C GLU A 226 9.85 30.52 6.67
N ASN A 227 10.39 30.83 7.84
CA ASN A 227 10.05 30.19 9.13
C ASN A 227 10.33 28.68 9.19
N LYS A 228 11.44 28.24 8.59
CA LYS A 228 11.95 26.88 8.80
C LYS A 228 12.35 26.70 10.26
N LEU A 229 12.16 25.49 10.75
CA LEU A 229 12.56 25.13 12.10
C LEU A 229 14.03 24.67 12.09
N ASP A 230 14.70 24.88 13.22
CA ASP A 230 16.06 24.40 13.41
C ASP A 230 16.10 22.88 13.37
N ALA A 231 17.20 22.32 12.85
CA ALA A 231 17.35 20.87 12.70
C ALA A 231 17.18 20.10 14.02
N ASP A 232 17.61 20.69 15.15
CA ASP A 232 17.45 20.09 16.47
C ASP A 232 15.97 19.98 16.87
N VAL A 233 15.14 20.97 16.53
CA VAL A 233 13.68 20.94 16.78
C VAL A 233 13.02 19.88 15.90
N ILE A 234 13.41 19.78 14.63
CA ILE A 234 12.90 18.74 13.71
C ILE A 234 13.26 17.35 14.23
N ALA A 235 14.50 17.16 14.70
CA ALA A 235 14.96 15.89 15.27
C ALA A 235 14.22 15.51 16.55
N GLU A 236 13.97 16.48 17.44
CA GLU A 236 13.18 16.27 18.67
C GLU A 236 11.74 15.83 18.34
N ARG A 237 11.07 16.54 17.42
CA ARG A 237 9.71 16.19 16.98
C ARG A 237 9.66 14.85 16.29
N LEU A 238 10.64 14.55 15.43
CA LEU A 238 10.74 13.24 14.77
C LEU A 238 10.87 12.13 15.80
N ALA A 239 11.76 12.26 16.77
CA ALA A 239 11.95 11.25 17.82
C ALA A 239 10.67 11.04 18.63
N HIS A 240 10.01 12.12 19.06
CA HIS A 240 8.74 12.07 19.80
C HIS A 240 7.66 11.33 18.99
N ILE A 241 7.35 11.80 17.78
CA ILE A 241 6.23 11.25 17.00
C ILE A 241 6.54 9.83 16.51
N SER A 242 7.81 9.48 16.28
CA SER A 242 8.21 8.12 15.94
C SER A 242 7.98 7.15 17.10
N GLN A 243 8.31 7.56 18.33
CA GLN A 243 8.04 6.76 19.53
C GLN A 243 6.53 6.53 19.72
N LEU A 244 5.71 7.58 19.56
CA LEU A 244 4.26 7.46 19.61
C LEU A 244 3.74 6.53 18.50
N ALA A 245 4.25 6.66 17.28
CA ALA A 245 3.85 5.83 16.16
C ALA A 245 4.15 4.35 16.42
N GLU A 246 5.34 4.00 16.91
CA GLU A 246 5.75 2.64 17.26
C GLU A 246 4.83 2.03 18.31
N GLU A 247 4.51 2.79 19.37
CA GLU A 247 3.57 2.38 20.42
C GLU A 247 2.18 2.09 19.82
N LEU A 248 1.64 3.00 19.03
CA LEU A 248 0.30 2.87 18.44
C LEU A 248 0.22 1.70 17.45
N THR A 249 1.23 1.50 16.61
CA THR A 249 1.24 0.37 15.67
C THR A 249 1.40 -0.97 16.38
N SER A 250 2.17 -1.02 17.47
CA SER A 250 2.30 -2.24 18.29
C SER A 250 0.98 -2.58 18.99
N GLN A 251 0.31 -1.59 19.59
CA GLN A 251 -1.04 -1.77 20.15
C GLN A 251 -2.03 -2.24 19.08
N ARG A 252 -1.95 -1.68 17.86
CA ARG A 252 -2.83 -2.08 16.75
C ARG A 252 -2.59 -3.52 16.31
N ALA A 253 -1.34 -3.98 16.32
CA ALA A 253 -1.01 -5.38 16.05
C ALA A 253 -1.54 -6.31 17.17
N GLU A 254 -1.38 -5.93 18.44
CA GLU A 254 -1.89 -6.69 19.59
C GLU A 254 -3.40 -6.90 19.54
N GLU A 255 -4.17 -5.91 19.08
CA GLU A 255 -5.62 -6.02 18.89
C GLU A 255 -6.03 -7.13 17.92
N ARG A 256 -5.11 -7.54 17.02
CA ARG A 256 -5.34 -8.62 16.05
C ARG A 256 -5.08 -10.00 16.63
N VAL A 257 -4.52 -10.11 17.83
CA VAL A 257 -4.30 -11.41 18.48
C VAL A 257 -5.64 -12.10 18.72
N GLY A 258 -5.73 -13.35 18.27
CA GLY A 258 -6.95 -14.15 18.28
C GLY A 258 -7.74 -14.11 16.97
N GLU A 259 -7.45 -13.18 16.06
CA GLU A 259 -8.06 -13.13 14.74
C GLU A 259 -7.57 -14.26 13.82
N THR A 260 -8.46 -14.72 12.95
CA THR A 260 -8.13 -15.62 11.85
C THR A 260 -7.89 -14.80 10.59
N LEU A 261 -6.70 -14.94 10.01
CA LEU A 261 -6.18 -14.15 8.90
C LEU A 261 -5.97 -15.02 7.67
N GLN A 262 -6.23 -14.46 6.48
CA GLN A 262 -5.70 -15.01 5.23
C GLN A 262 -4.32 -14.43 4.97
N VAL A 263 -3.32 -15.31 4.95
CA VAL A 263 -1.90 -14.95 4.86
C VAL A 263 -1.29 -15.57 3.61
N LEU A 264 -0.68 -14.74 2.78
CA LEU A 264 0.13 -15.22 1.65
C LEU A 264 1.51 -15.58 2.19
N VAL A 265 1.93 -16.84 2.05
CA VAL A 265 3.30 -17.27 2.35
C VAL A 265 4.24 -16.72 1.29
N GLU A 266 5.34 -16.10 1.69
CA GLU A 266 6.26 -15.43 0.78
C GLU A 266 7.64 -16.03 0.75
N SER A 267 8.14 -16.44 1.91
CA SER A 267 9.40 -17.15 2.04
C SER A 267 9.29 -18.24 3.12
N VAL A 268 10.06 -19.30 2.90
CA VAL A 268 10.35 -20.35 3.87
C VAL A 268 11.85 -20.58 3.75
N GLU A 269 12.60 -20.13 4.74
CA GLU A 269 14.06 -20.16 4.75
C GLU A 269 14.56 -21.11 5.82
N SER A 270 15.68 -21.78 5.59
CA SER A 270 16.32 -22.65 6.58
C SER A 270 17.36 -21.83 7.33
N GLU A 271 17.17 -21.59 8.62
CA GLU A 271 18.16 -20.96 9.51
C GLU A 271 18.84 -22.00 10.42
N ASP A 272 19.95 -21.60 11.04
CA ASP A 272 20.76 -22.48 11.92
C ASP A 272 19.95 -23.05 13.11
N ASP A 273 18.93 -22.31 13.57
CA ASP A 273 18.03 -22.70 14.68
C ASP A 273 16.65 -23.23 14.20
N GLY A 274 16.50 -23.50 12.89
CA GLY A 274 15.29 -24.08 12.29
C GLY A 274 14.77 -23.28 11.08
N GLU A 275 13.68 -23.73 10.46
CA GLU A 275 13.10 -23.01 9.31
C GLU A 275 12.32 -21.75 9.74
N VAL A 276 12.46 -20.61 9.08
CA VAL A 276 11.60 -19.44 9.32
C VAL A 276 10.67 -19.26 8.13
N ALA A 277 9.36 -19.23 8.40
CA ALA A 277 8.36 -18.98 7.38
C ALA A 277 7.72 -17.61 7.62
N ILE A 278 7.69 -16.80 6.56
CA ILE A 278 7.19 -15.42 6.58
C ILE A 278 6.07 -15.29 5.55
N GLY A 279 5.03 -14.58 5.92
CA GLY A 279 3.95 -14.21 5.03
C GLY A 279 3.38 -12.84 5.35
N ARG A 280 2.34 -12.45 4.60
CA ARG A 280 1.65 -11.18 4.81
C ARG A 280 0.14 -11.30 4.72
N ALA A 281 -0.54 -10.73 5.71
CA ALA A 281 -1.99 -10.65 5.75
C ALA A 281 -2.53 -9.50 4.85
N ALA A 282 -3.85 -9.45 4.69
CA ALA A 282 -4.49 -8.43 3.85
C ALA A 282 -4.27 -6.99 4.34
N HIS A 283 -3.95 -6.76 5.61
CA HIS A 283 -3.70 -5.42 6.15
C HIS A 283 -2.22 -4.98 6.07
N GLN A 284 -1.30 -5.86 5.64
CA GLN A 284 0.14 -5.61 5.57
C GLN A 284 0.60 -5.52 4.11
N ALA A 285 1.19 -4.39 3.73
CA ALA A 285 1.84 -4.22 2.44
C ALA A 285 3.30 -4.74 2.44
N PRO A 286 3.81 -5.15 1.27
CA PRO A 286 5.18 -5.58 1.12
C PRO A 286 6.28 -4.59 1.52
N GLU A 287 7.33 -5.12 2.15
CA GLU A 287 8.61 -4.47 2.48
C GLU A 287 8.54 -3.29 3.47
N THR A 288 7.35 -2.79 3.75
CA THR A 288 7.17 -1.47 4.37
C THR A 288 6.31 -1.47 5.63
N ASP A 289 5.58 -2.56 5.86
CA ASP A 289 4.69 -2.74 6.99
C ASP A 289 5.20 -3.93 7.83
N GLY A 290 4.48 -4.31 8.88
CA GLY A 290 4.75 -5.56 9.60
C GLY A 290 4.52 -6.80 8.74
N GLN A 291 5.01 -7.94 9.22
CA GLN A 291 4.86 -9.25 8.57
C GLN A 291 4.14 -10.26 9.49
N VAL A 292 3.84 -11.43 8.95
CA VAL A 292 3.37 -12.59 9.72
C VAL A 292 4.50 -13.60 9.80
N VAL A 293 4.92 -13.94 11.00
CA VAL A 293 5.88 -15.01 11.28
C VAL A 293 5.12 -16.25 11.72
N PHE A 294 5.30 -17.36 11.01
CA PHE A 294 4.61 -18.60 11.32
C PHE A 294 5.37 -19.43 12.36
N THR A 295 4.65 -19.91 13.38
CA THR A 295 5.20 -20.87 14.36
C THR A 295 5.12 -22.31 13.86
N THR A 296 4.14 -22.61 13.00
CA THR A 296 3.86 -23.91 12.38
C THR A 296 4.21 -23.85 10.90
N ARG A 297 5.01 -24.82 10.43
CA ARG A 297 5.72 -24.71 9.14
C ARG A 297 5.34 -25.81 8.14
N GLU A 298 4.68 -26.87 8.64
CA GLU A 298 4.28 -28.01 7.82
C GLU A 298 3.33 -27.56 6.70
N GLY A 299 3.64 -27.96 5.46
CA GLY A 299 2.84 -27.62 4.29
C GLY A 299 2.97 -26.18 3.78
N LEU A 300 3.72 -25.29 4.44
CA LEU A 300 3.92 -23.93 3.96
C LEU A 300 4.86 -23.91 2.75
N VAL A 301 4.41 -23.29 1.66
CA VAL A 301 5.21 -23.07 0.46
C VAL A 301 4.99 -21.65 -0.07
N PRO A 302 6.03 -20.95 -0.55
CA PRO A 302 5.88 -19.63 -1.14
C PRO A 302 4.79 -19.58 -2.22
N GLY A 303 3.90 -18.59 -2.14
CA GLY A 303 2.74 -18.45 -3.01
C GLY A 303 1.49 -19.23 -2.58
N ARG A 304 1.53 -19.98 -1.48
CA ARG A 304 0.31 -20.55 -0.88
C ARG A 304 -0.41 -19.48 -0.07
N MET A 305 -1.71 -19.32 -0.31
CA MET A 305 -2.59 -18.59 0.61
C MET A 305 -3.04 -19.56 1.70
N VAL A 306 -2.85 -19.21 2.97
CA VAL A 306 -3.21 -20.04 4.11
C VAL A 306 -4.07 -19.25 5.09
N GLU A 307 -4.95 -19.97 5.79
CA GLU A 307 -5.64 -19.44 6.95
C GLU A 307 -4.76 -19.66 8.19
N ALA A 308 -4.49 -18.59 8.95
CA ALA A 308 -3.66 -18.65 10.14
C ALA A 308 -4.28 -17.82 11.26
N LYS A 309 -4.14 -18.29 12.50
CA LYS A 309 -4.62 -17.59 13.68
C LYS A 309 -3.47 -16.78 14.29
N ALA A 310 -3.66 -15.47 14.48
CA ALA A 310 -2.71 -14.67 15.23
C ALA A 310 -2.72 -15.09 16.71
N VAL A 311 -1.57 -15.46 17.25
CA VAL A 311 -1.40 -15.96 18.63
C VAL A 311 -0.53 -15.05 19.49
N GLY A 312 0.20 -14.13 18.87
CA GLY A 312 1.02 -13.14 19.55
C GLY A 312 1.55 -12.09 18.58
N THR A 313 2.37 -11.19 19.10
CA THR A 313 3.03 -10.13 18.32
C THR A 313 4.46 -9.91 18.81
N GLU A 314 5.31 -9.40 17.91
CA GLU A 314 6.62 -8.86 18.23
C GLU A 314 6.69 -7.44 17.62
N GLY A 315 6.36 -6.43 18.44
CA GLY A 315 6.13 -5.07 17.93
C GLY A 315 4.96 -5.06 16.94
N VAL A 316 5.24 -4.71 15.68
CA VAL A 316 4.25 -4.67 14.59
C VAL A 316 4.08 -6.00 13.84
N ASP A 317 4.98 -6.95 14.09
CA ASP A 317 4.92 -8.27 13.45
C ASP A 317 3.94 -9.17 14.20
N LEU A 318 3.15 -9.93 13.44
CA LEU A 318 2.22 -10.91 13.98
C LEU A 318 2.87 -12.29 14.03
N VAL A 319 2.72 -12.97 15.16
CA VAL A 319 3.07 -14.39 15.30
C VAL A 319 1.81 -15.20 15.09
N ALA A 320 1.80 -16.13 14.14
CA ALA A 320 0.61 -16.87 13.76
C ALA A 320 0.80 -18.39 13.67
N GLU A 321 -0.25 -19.11 14.02
CA GLU A 321 -0.36 -20.56 13.87
C GLU A 321 -1.21 -20.89 12.64
N HIS A 322 -0.63 -21.62 11.68
CA HIS A 322 -1.37 -22.28 10.62
C HIS A 322 -1.73 -23.69 11.07
N HIS A 323 -3.02 -24.00 11.09
CA HIS A 323 -3.47 -25.37 11.15
C HIS A 323 -3.89 -25.77 9.74
N GLU A 324 -3.24 -26.77 9.14
CA GLU A 324 -3.92 -27.49 8.07
C GLU A 324 -5.20 -28.03 8.70
N LEU A 325 -6.35 -27.51 8.26
CA LEU A 325 -7.60 -28.22 8.46
C LEU A 325 -7.33 -29.61 7.87
N ALA A 326 -7.17 -30.60 8.76
CA ALA A 326 -7.17 -32.00 8.38
C ALA A 326 -8.28 -32.14 7.35
N GLU A 327 -7.93 -32.48 6.11
CA GLU A 327 -8.84 -32.59 4.99
C GLU A 327 -10.15 -33.12 5.53
N ALA A 328 -11.21 -32.32 5.43
CA ALA A 328 -12.50 -32.69 5.96
C ALA A 328 -12.87 -34.03 5.32
N ALA A 329 -12.64 -35.10 6.07
CA ALA A 329 -13.12 -36.42 5.77
C ALA A 329 -14.64 -36.33 5.81
N ARG A 330 -15.25 -36.05 4.66
CA ARG A 330 -16.66 -36.28 4.31
C ARG A 330 -16.92 -36.05 2.84
#